data_AF-A0AA35XCT3-F1
#
_entry.id   AF-A0AA35XCT3-F1
#
_cell.length_a   1.000
_cell.length_b   1.000
_cell.length_c   1.000
_cell.angle_alpha   90.00
_cell.angle_beta   90.00
_cell.angle_gamma   90.00
#
_symmetry.space_group_name_H-M   'P 1'
#
loop_
_entity.id
_entity.type
_entity.pdbx_description
1 polymer ?
#
loop_
_entity_poly.entity_id
_entity_poly.type
_entity_poly.pdbx_seq_one_letter_code
_entity_poly.pdbx_strand_id
1 'polypeptide(L)'
;MEEAEQSSFYTCKVSGPGLTSATVNEPTHILVELTDSHGRPLPLQHNVTVKLELVPNAKYPTPETTLTRWSKKPPEMSVSVDMISTFQYKVLYTTVTRGQYSLHIYINDQDTRGSPFHITAFFHPNQIGPPVKKITDLKAPYCISSFSNREIVVTESKNHTLSVFDKNGGKIRTFGSHGEGPEEMIAPRGVAIDDTDKIYVSSEHKLQKFTRGGQLIKFVGQKGSKEGEFDRPRGIALYGKQVYVCDKNNHRIQVFDLDLNFVQSIGSRGRGRGEFNQPQDVAFDANGKMYVADCFNKRVQVVDATGQFIQEFGREGERKLSGPSGLHVVDKYVYVSDYTADSVLVYDTEGKFVAVLGKRGWFGSRPSSEVDFYHPYGITSCADGFIYVCDRWNSRVQIF
;
A
#
# COMPACT_ATOMS: atom_id res chain seq x y z
N MET A 1 30.68 34.21 -24.50
CA MET A 1 29.73 34.07 -23.39
C MET A 1 28.42 33.57 -23.99
N GLU A 2 28.37 32.30 -24.38
CA GLU A 2 27.17 31.72 -25.00
C GLU A 2 27.13 30.18 -24.83
N GLU A 3 27.88 29.64 -23.87
CA GLU A 3 27.94 28.20 -23.56
C GLU A 3 27.33 27.86 -22.20
N ALA A 4 26.74 28.84 -21.50
CA ALA A 4 26.22 28.65 -20.13
C ALA A 4 24.68 28.51 -20.03
N GLU A 5 23.92 28.56 -21.14
CA GLU A 5 22.44 28.54 -21.11
C GLU A 5 21.79 27.24 -21.61
N GLN A 6 22.54 26.24 -22.10
CA GLN A 6 21.96 25.04 -22.73
C GLN A 6 21.61 23.87 -21.79
N SER A 7 21.85 23.98 -20.48
CA SER A 7 21.66 22.88 -19.51
C SER A 7 20.21 22.59 -19.10
N SER A 8 19.18 23.19 -19.74
CA SER A 8 17.80 23.23 -19.20
C SER A 8 16.66 22.79 -20.15
N PHE A 9 16.95 22.20 -21.32
CA PHE A 9 15.92 22.03 -22.37
C PHE A 9 15.10 20.74 -22.34
N TYR A 10 15.58 19.65 -21.73
CA TYR A 10 14.88 18.36 -21.80
C TYR A 10 14.11 18.04 -20.52
N THR A 11 12.79 17.88 -20.67
CA THR A 11 11.92 17.35 -19.62
C THR A 11 11.58 15.89 -19.94
N CYS A 12 11.74 14.98 -18.98
CA CYS A 12 11.33 13.59 -19.14
C CYS A 12 9.99 13.33 -18.44
N LYS A 13 9.10 12.63 -19.14
CA LYS A 13 7.90 12.03 -18.55
C LYS A 13 8.14 10.54 -18.41
N VAL A 14 7.83 10.01 -17.23
CA VAL A 14 8.02 8.59 -16.94
C VAL A 14 6.69 7.95 -16.58
N SER A 15 6.49 6.74 -17.11
CA SER A 15 5.31 5.93 -16.83
C SER A 15 5.68 4.44 -16.78
N GLY A 16 4.69 3.58 -16.51
CA GLY A 16 4.86 2.14 -16.51
C GLY A 16 4.98 1.50 -15.11
N PRO A 17 5.05 0.17 -15.06
CA PRO A 17 4.86 -0.60 -13.83
C PRO A 17 5.97 -0.42 -12.79
N GLY A 18 7.20 -0.09 -13.21
CA GLY A 18 8.33 0.13 -12.31
C GLY A 18 8.40 1.52 -11.68
N LEU A 19 7.45 2.42 -11.97
CA LEU A 19 7.60 3.84 -11.59
C LEU A 19 7.69 4.07 -10.08
N THR A 20 6.95 3.31 -9.28
CA THR A 20 6.83 3.52 -7.82
C THR A 20 7.35 2.34 -7.00
N SER A 21 7.30 1.13 -7.55
CA SER A 21 7.72 -0.09 -6.86
C SER A 21 8.38 -1.10 -7.79
N ALA A 22 9.17 -2.00 -7.21
CA ALA A 22 9.77 -3.13 -7.91
C ALA A 22 9.85 -4.36 -7.01
N THR A 23 9.92 -5.54 -7.61
CA THR A 23 10.26 -6.78 -6.90
C THR A 23 11.76 -7.04 -7.00
N VAL A 24 12.39 -7.29 -5.86
CA VAL A 24 13.82 -7.61 -5.76
C VAL A 24 14.14 -8.83 -6.62
N ASN A 25 15.23 -8.76 -7.37
CA ASN A 25 15.73 -9.78 -8.28
C ASN A 25 14.83 -10.09 -9.49
N GLU A 26 13.82 -9.25 -9.76
CA GLU A 26 12.99 -9.35 -10.94
C GLU A 26 13.19 -8.17 -11.89
N PRO A 27 13.37 -8.40 -13.20
CA PRO A 27 13.41 -7.33 -14.18
C PRO A 27 12.06 -6.59 -14.21
N THR A 28 12.11 -5.28 -14.08
CA THR A 28 10.97 -4.40 -14.27
C THR A 28 11.36 -3.25 -15.20
N HIS A 29 10.38 -2.48 -15.66
CA HIS A 29 10.65 -1.40 -16.60
C HIS A 29 9.80 -0.16 -16.34
N ILE A 30 10.35 0.95 -16.81
CA ILE A 30 9.63 2.20 -17.02
C ILE A 30 9.70 2.59 -18.50
N LEU A 31 8.75 3.43 -18.90
CA LEU A 31 8.72 4.08 -20.19
C LEU A 31 9.10 5.55 -20.00
N VAL A 32 9.97 6.04 -20.86
CA VAL A 32 10.50 7.41 -20.78
C VAL A 32 10.20 8.12 -22.10
N GLU A 33 9.53 9.26 -21.99
CA GLU A 33 9.25 10.15 -23.12
C GLU A 33 9.95 11.48 -22.91
N LEU A 34 10.61 11.98 -23.95
CA LEU A 34 11.26 13.28 -23.93
C LEU A 34 10.29 14.35 -24.40
N THR A 35 10.25 15.47 -23.69
CA THR A 35 9.38 16.59 -24.00
C THR A 35 10.13 17.91 -23.99
N ASP A 36 9.68 18.84 -24.83
CA ASP A 36 10.10 20.24 -24.77
C ASP A 36 9.54 20.94 -23.51
N SER A 37 9.88 22.21 -23.33
CA SER A 37 9.38 23.04 -22.22
C SER A 37 7.86 23.23 -22.20
N HIS A 38 7.15 22.90 -23.29
CA HIS A 38 5.70 22.96 -23.43
C HIS A 38 5.04 21.57 -23.31
N GLY A 39 5.81 20.53 -22.98
CA GLY A 39 5.33 19.16 -22.78
C GLY A 39 5.04 18.39 -24.08
N ARG A 40 5.51 18.88 -25.24
CA ARG A 40 5.33 18.21 -26.54
C ARG A 40 6.41 17.15 -26.74
N PRO A 41 6.06 15.93 -27.21
CA PRO A 41 7.05 14.88 -27.46
C PRO A 41 8.13 15.30 -28.45
N LEU A 42 9.39 15.01 -28.12
CA LEU A 42 10.54 15.26 -28.99
C LEU A 42 10.97 13.94 -29.68
N PRO A 43 11.17 13.93 -31.00
CA PRO A 43 11.63 12.74 -31.70
C PRO A 43 13.04 12.36 -31.24
N LEU A 44 13.25 11.06 -31.06
CA LEU A 44 14.46 10.51 -30.49
C LEU A 44 15.59 10.49 -31.53
N GLN A 45 16.49 11.47 -31.46
CA GLN A 45 17.74 11.54 -32.24
C GLN A 45 19.00 11.63 -31.35
N HIS A 46 18.83 11.57 -30.03
CA HIS A 46 19.89 11.80 -29.05
C HIS A 46 20.37 10.50 -28.41
N ASN A 47 21.64 10.43 -28.04
CA ASN A 47 22.16 9.35 -27.20
C ASN A 47 21.60 9.53 -25.79
N VAL A 48 20.61 8.71 -25.44
CA VAL A 48 20.03 8.69 -24.09
C VAL A 48 20.75 7.65 -23.27
N THR A 49 21.48 8.13 -22.27
CA THR A 49 22.18 7.29 -21.29
C THR A 49 21.38 7.32 -20.00
N VAL A 50 20.74 6.21 -19.63
CA VAL A 50 20.08 6.12 -18.33
C VAL A 50 21.03 5.51 -17.33
N LYS A 51 21.21 6.17 -16.19
CA LYS A 51 22.05 5.67 -15.10
C LYS A 51 21.17 5.47 -13.87
N LEU A 52 20.88 4.22 -13.55
CA LEU A 52 20.31 3.90 -12.23
C LEU A 52 21.44 4.05 -11.21
N GLU A 53 21.28 5.00 -10.31
CA GLU A 53 22.16 5.11 -9.16
C GLU A 53 21.42 4.56 -7.94
N LEU A 54 21.99 3.55 -7.29
CA LEU A 54 21.57 3.26 -5.93
C LEU A 54 21.90 4.52 -5.12
N VAL A 55 20.90 5.19 -4.57
CA VAL A 55 21.09 6.06 -3.41
C VAL A 55 20.84 5.18 -2.20
N PRO A 56 21.86 4.44 -1.69
CA PRO A 56 21.65 3.61 -0.53
C PRO A 56 21.23 4.53 0.60
N ASN A 57 20.02 4.33 1.10
CA ASN A 57 19.59 4.94 2.34
C ASN A 57 20.58 4.46 3.41
N ALA A 58 21.49 5.35 3.81
CA ALA A 58 22.65 5.02 4.63
C ALA A 58 22.18 4.22 5.86
N LYS A 59 22.79 3.04 6.06
CA LYS A 59 22.59 2.08 7.17
C LYS A 59 21.42 1.10 7.04
N TYR A 60 21.58 0.10 6.18
CA TYR A 60 21.25 -1.27 6.58
C TYR A 60 22.43 -2.18 6.21
N PRO A 61 23.07 -2.87 7.16
CA PRO A 61 23.88 -4.02 6.81
C PRO A 61 22.95 -5.02 6.14
N THR A 62 23.36 -5.53 4.97
CA THR A 62 22.88 -6.82 4.48
C THR A 62 22.89 -7.78 5.65
N PRO A 63 21.76 -8.41 6.03
CA PRO A 63 21.86 -9.61 6.84
C PRO A 63 22.78 -10.54 6.06
N GLU A 64 23.83 -11.07 6.68
CA GLU A 64 24.54 -12.22 6.16
C GLU A 64 23.49 -13.33 6.03
N THR A 65 22.83 -13.42 4.89
CA THR A 65 22.08 -14.60 4.52
C THR A 65 23.14 -15.67 4.37
N THR A 66 23.19 -16.57 5.34
CA THR A 66 23.73 -17.91 5.18
C THR A 66 22.87 -18.57 4.09
N LEU A 67 23.18 -18.26 2.83
CA LEU A 67 22.62 -18.91 1.66
C LEU A 67 23.28 -20.28 1.58
N THR A 68 22.73 -21.25 2.31
CA THR A 68 22.99 -22.65 2.02
C THR A 68 22.38 -23.00 0.67
N ARG A 69 23.25 -22.95 -0.35
CA ARG A 69 23.35 -23.86 -1.48
C ARG A 69 22.17 -23.88 -2.47
N TRP A 70 22.19 -23.00 -3.49
CA TRP A 70 21.89 -23.32 -4.90
C TRP A 70 22.63 -22.34 -5.83
N SER A 71 23.28 -22.89 -6.87
CA SER A 71 24.24 -22.26 -7.77
C SER A 71 23.58 -21.45 -8.91
N LYS A 72 23.08 -20.25 -8.61
CA LYS A 72 22.94 -19.18 -9.60
C LYS A 72 23.63 -17.94 -9.03
N LYS A 73 24.54 -17.34 -9.80
CA LYS A 73 25.14 -16.05 -9.46
C LYS A 73 23.98 -15.09 -9.14
N PRO A 74 23.96 -14.40 -7.97
CA PRO A 74 22.88 -13.47 -7.66
C PRO A 74 22.79 -12.42 -8.79
N PRO A 75 21.59 -11.96 -9.16
CA PRO A 75 21.45 -10.89 -10.14
C PRO A 75 22.28 -9.69 -9.69
N GLU A 76 23.08 -9.14 -10.61
CA GLU A 76 23.72 -7.84 -10.41
C GLU A 76 22.72 -6.76 -10.80
N MET A 77 22.77 -5.60 -10.16
CA MET A 77 21.96 -4.46 -10.57
C MET A 77 22.26 -4.17 -12.03
N SER A 78 21.24 -4.23 -12.87
CA SER A 78 21.35 -4.02 -14.31
C SER A 78 20.40 -2.92 -14.73
N VAL A 79 20.82 -2.17 -15.74
CA VAL A 79 20.01 -1.17 -16.44
C VAL A 79 20.29 -1.33 -17.91
N SER A 80 19.25 -1.43 -18.72
CA SER A 80 19.34 -1.30 -20.16
C SER A 80 18.30 -0.32 -20.66
N VAL A 81 18.59 0.31 -21.78
CA VAL A 81 17.73 1.30 -22.41
C VAL A 81 17.53 0.89 -23.85
N ASP A 82 16.29 0.63 -24.22
CA ASP A 82 15.91 0.27 -25.58
C ASP A 82 15.00 1.36 -26.14
N MET A 83 15.27 1.82 -27.35
CA MET A 83 14.32 2.66 -28.09
C MET A 83 13.19 1.78 -28.62
N ILE A 84 11.95 2.03 -28.20
CA ILE A 84 10.80 1.21 -28.62
C ILE A 84 9.88 1.93 -29.61
N SER A 85 10.03 3.25 -29.75
CA SER A 85 9.37 4.04 -30.81
C SER A 85 10.16 5.31 -31.07
N THR A 86 9.73 6.12 -32.05
CA THR A 86 10.32 7.43 -32.35
C THR A 86 10.25 8.43 -31.18
N PHE A 87 9.44 8.19 -30.14
CA PHE A 87 9.21 9.13 -29.04
C PHE A 87 9.40 8.52 -27.64
N GLN A 88 9.71 7.22 -27.55
CA GLN A 88 9.68 6.51 -26.27
C GLN A 88 10.85 5.53 -26.12
N TYR A 89 11.53 5.61 -24.98
CA TYR A 89 12.46 4.61 -24.50
C TYR A 89 11.81 3.69 -23.49
N LYS A 90 12.25 2.43 -23.47
CA LYS A 90 12.00 1.48 -22.39
C LYS A 90 13.29 1.33 -21.59
N VAL A 91 13.23 1.67 -20.31
CA VAL A 91 14.34 1.42 -19.38
C VAL A 91 14.00 0.17 -18.60
N LEU A 92 14.77 -0.90 -18.81
CA LEU A 92 14.68 -2.13 -18.05
C LEU A 92 15.70 -2.07 -16.91
N TYR A 93 15.29 -2.40 -15.69
CA TYR A 93 16.22 -2.46 -14.57
C TYR A 93 15.87 -3.58 -13.58
N THR A 94 16.88 -3.99 -12.80
CA THR A 94 16.72 -4.99 -11.73
C THR A 94 17.27 -4.45 -10.42
N THR A 95 16.50 -4.57 -9.34
CA THR A 95 16.94 -4.22 -7.98
C THR A 95 17.47 -5.46 -7.26
N VAL A 96 18.45 -5.30 -6.37
CA VAL A 96 19.14 -6.43 -5.71
C VAL A 96 18.89 -6.51 -4.21
N THR A 97 18.46 -5.40 -3.61
CA THR A 97 18.05 -5.30 -2.19
C THR A 97 16.72 -4.59 -2.08
N ARG A 98 15.98 -4.81 -0.98
CA ARG A 98 14.75 -4.05 -0.69
C ARG A 98 15.07 -2.61 -0.26
N GLY A 99 14.06 -1.73 -0.31
CA GLY A 99 14.13 -0.34 0.16
C GLY A 99 14.07 0.68 -0.98
N GLN A 100 14.39 1.94 -0.70
CA GLN A 100 14.30 3.01 -1.69
C GLN A 100 15.52 3.07 -2.62
N TYR A 101 15.25 3.37 -3.89
CA TYR A 101 16.18 3.61 -4.97
C TYR A 101 15.86 4.96 -5.62
N SER A 102 16.85 5.61 -6.25
CA SER A 102 16.65 6.81 -7.07
C SER A 102 17.12 6.54 -8.50
N LEU A 103 16.21 6.59 -9.46
CA LEU A 103 16.56 6.38 -10.86
C LEU A 103 16.81 7.74 -11.53
N HIS A 104 18.05 7.94 -11.97
CA HIS A 104 18.49 9.13 -12.67
C HIS A 104 18.45 8.91 -14.19
N ILE A 105 17.88 9.86 -14.92
CA ILE A 105 17.77 9.83 -16.38
C ILE A 105 18.60 10.98 -16.91
N TYR A 106 19.63 10.65 -17.70
CA TYR A 106 20.48 11.63 -18.36
C TYR A 106 20.25 11.59 -19.87
N ILE A 107 20.36 12.74 -20.52
CA ILE A 107 20.31 12.86 -21.98
C ILE A 107 21.56 13.62 -22.40
N ASN A 108 22.39 13.02 -23.26
CA ASN A 108 23.70 13.56 -23.61
C ASN A 108 24.52 13.93 -22.36
N ASP A 109 24.50 13.06 -21.34
CA ASP A 109 25.18 13.25 -20.05
C ASP A 109 24.75 14.48 -19.24
N GLN A 110 23.59 15.06 -19.55
CA GLN A 110 22.97 16.16 -18.79
C GLN A 110 21.76 15.67 -18.00
N ASP A 111 21.57 16.24 -16.80
CA ASP A 111 20.38 16.00 -15.98
C ASP A 111 19.10 16.40 -16.73
N THR A 112 18.02 15.67 -16.46
CA THR A 112 16.72 15.91 -17.08
C THR A 112 15.72 16.41 -16.06
N ARG A 113 14.94 17.44 -16.44
CA ARG A 113 13.86 17.91 -15.59
C ARG A 113 12.82 16.80 -15.47
N GLY A 114 12.48 16.43 -14.23
CA GLY A 114 11.61 15.29 -13.92
C GLY A 114 12.35 14.14 -13.24
N SER A 115 13.67 14.06 -13.39
CA SER A 115 14.55 13.13 -12.68
C SER A 115 15.14 13.78 -11.41
N PRO A 116 15.50 13.02 -10.35
CA PRO A 116 15.36 11.57 -10.16
C PRO A 116 13.96 11.11 -9.74
N PHE A 117 13.66 9.85 -10.05
CA PHE A 117 12.44 9.16 -9.62
C PHE A 117 12.74 8.19 -8.48
N HIS A 118 11.83 8.08 -7.53
CA HIS A 118 12.03 7.24 -6.35
C HIS A 118 11.22 5.95 -6.47
N ILE A 119 11.90 4.81 -6.31
CA ILE A 119 11.30 3.48 -6.43
C ILE A 119 11.50 2.76 -5.10
N THR A 120 10.48 2.05 -4.62
CA THR A 120 10.63 1.16 -3.45
C THR A 120 10.67 -0.30 -3.90
N ALA A 121 11.77 -0.99 -3.62
CA ALA A 121 11.92 -2.41 -3.89
C ALA A 121 11.42 -3.26 -2.71
N PHE A 122 10.64 -4.29 -3.00
CA PHE A 122 10.09 -5.24 -2.04
C PHE A 122 10.57 -6.67 -2.34
N PHE A 123 10.68 -7.51 -1.32
CA PHE A 123 10.95 -8.93 -1.57
C PHE A 123 9.81 -9.58 -2.34
N HIS A 124 10.15 -10.48 -3.26
CA HIS A 124 9.17 -11.37 -3.86
C HIS A 124 8.44 -12.13 -2.73
N PRO A 125 7.10 -12.30 -2.74
CA PRO A 125 6.36 -12.92 -1.64
C PRO A 125 6.88 -14.31 -1.21
N ASN A 126 7.30 -15.15 -2.16
CA ASN A 126 7.93 -16.46 -1.88
C ASN A 126 9.30 -16.41 -1.19
N GLN A 127 9.91 -15.23 -1.08
CA GLN A 127 11.20 -15.00 -0.43
C GLN A 127 11.03 -14.30 0.92
N ILE A 128 9.80 -13.94 1.31
CA ILE A 128 9.54 -13.33 2.61
C ILE A 128 9.71 -14.39 3.70
N GLY A 129 10.64 -14.13 4.62
CA GLY A 129 10.95 -14.98 5.75
C GLY A 129 10.03 -14.77 6.96
N PRO A 130 10.42 -15.26 8.16
CA PRO A 130 9.71 -14.92 9.39
C PRO A 130 9.81 -13.40 9.70
N PRO A 131 8.94 -12.87 10.57
CA PRO A 131 9.01 -11.47 10.99
C PRO A 131 10.40 -11.10 11.50
N VAL A 132 10.96 -10.02 10.98
CA VAL A 132 12.26 -9.49 11.41
C VAL A 132 12.13 -8.59 12.64
N LYS A 133 10.93 -8.07 12.90
CA LYS A 133 10.65 -7.16 14.01
C LYS A 133 9.19 -7.19 14.42
N LYS A 134 8.94 -6.79 15.68
CA LYS A 134 7.61 -6.64 16.26
C LYS A 134 7.49 -5.30 16.98
N ILE A 135 6.29 -4.74 16.98
CA ILE A 135 5.89 -3.65 17.89
C ILE A 135 4.83 -4.23 18.81
N THR A 136 5.08 -4.23 20.11
CA THR A 136 4.26 -4.91 21.12
C THR A 136 3.44 -3.93 21.96
N ASP A 137 2.69 -4.47 22.92
CA ASP A 137 1.93 -3.72 23.93
C ASP A 137 0.77 -2.87 23.39
N LEU A 138 0.37 -3.12 22.14
CA LEU A 138 -0.75 -2.48 21.46
C LEU A 138 -2.09 -3.00 21.97
N LYS A 139 -3.09 -2.14 22.10
CA LYS A 139 -4.42 -2.50 22.62
C LYS A 139 -5.38 -2.80 21.48
N ALA A 140 -5.40 -4.07 21.07
CA ALA A 140 -6.18 -4.59 19.94
C ALA A 140 -5.96 -3.75 18.66
N PRO A 141 -4.72 -3.75 18.12
CA PRO A 141 -4.40 -3.02 16.90
C PRO A 141 -5.29 -3.52 15.76
N TYR A 142 -5.88 -2.59 15.01
CA TYR A 142 -6.84 -2.92 13.95
C TYR A 142 -6.27 -2.62 12.57
N CYS A 143 -5.99 -1.37 12.23
CA CYS A 143 -5.34 -0.98 10.99
C CYS A 143 -4.03 -0.22 11.24
N ILE A 144 -3.21 -0.17 10.20
CA ILE A 144 -1.89 0.44 10.17
C ILE A 144 -1.71 1.17 8.83
N SER A 145 -1.05 2.32 8.86
CA SER A 145 -0.64 3.06 7.66
C SER A 145 0.73 3.69 7.89
N SER A 146 1.43 4.06 6.82
CA SER A 146 2.79 4.62 6.86
C SER A 146 2.81 6.06 6.36
N PHE A 147 3.62 6.89 7.01
CA PHE A 147 3.93 8.24 6.55
C PHE A 147 5.07 8.19 5.53
N SER A 148 5.17 9.25 4.71
CA SER A 148 6.26 9.44 3.74
C SER A 148 7.66 9.34 4.36
N ASN A 149 7.80 9.69 5.64
CA ASN A 149 9.08 9.66 6.37
C ASN A 149 9.40 8.34 7.09
N ARG A 150 8.64 7.27 6.85
CA ARG A 150 8.75 5.94 7.48
C ARG A 150 8.29 5.83 8.93
N GLU A 151 7.63 6.85 9.47
CA GLU A 151 6.80 6.65 10.65
C GLU A 151 5.58 5.80 10.28
N ILE A 152 5.00 5.11 11.25
CA ILE A 152 3.75 4.38 11.08
C ILE A 152 2.73 4.84 12.09
N VAL A 153 1.45 4.78 11.72
CA VAL A 153 0.32 5.01 12.62
C VAL A 153 -0.50 3.73 12.72
N VAL A 154 -0.91 3.39 13.94
CA VAL A 154 -1.72 2.21 14.23
C VAL A 154 -2.96 2.63 15.01
N THR A 155 -4.14 2.19 14.55
CA THR A 155 -5.38 2.36 15.32
C THR A 155 -5.46 1.28 16.41
N GLU A 156 -5.65 1.68 17.65
CA GLU A 156 -5.83 0.79 18.81
C GLU A 156 -7.31 0.76 19.22
N SER A 157 -8.06 -0.17 18.62
CA SER A 157 -9.52 -0.20 18.72
C SER A 157 -10.05 -0.37 20.14
N LYS A 158 -9.29 -0.99 21.05
CA LYS A 158 -9.68 -1.13 22.46
C LYS A 158 -9.40 0.13 23.28
N ASN A 159 -8.38 0.90 22.91
CA ASN A 159 -7.99 2.12 23.62
C ASN A 159 -8.65 3.38 23.08
N HIS A 160 -9.36 3.31 21.96
CA HIS A 160 -9.99 4.48 21.35
C HIS A 160 -8.97 5.52 20.88
N THR A 161 -7.80 5.05 20.42
CA THR A 161 -6.66 5.91 20.10
C THR A 161 -5.96 5.51 18.80
N LEU A 162 -5.12 6.40 18.30
CA LEU A 162 -4.08 6.12 17.33
C LEU A 162 -2.71 6.28 18.00
N SER A 163 -1.81 5.34 17.76
CA SER A 163 -0.41 5.42 18.19
C SER A 163 0.51 5.55 16.99
N VAL A 164 1.44 6.50 17.07
CA VAL A 164 2.45 6.76 16.04
C VAL A 164 3.80 6.26 16.52
N PHE A 165 4.52 5.55 15.65
CA PHE A 165 5.82 4.96 15.93
C PHE A 165 6.86 5.45 14.92
N ASP A 166 8.10 5.57 15.35
CA ASP A 166 9.23 5.82 14.47
C ASP A 166 9.59 4.58 13.64
N LYS A 167 10.50 4.76 12.67
CA LYS A 167 11.05 3.66 11.83
C LYS A 167 11.71 2.53 12.63
N ASN A 168 12.07 2.78 13.89
CA ASN A 168 12.65 1.82 14.81
C ASN A 168 11.59 1.21 15.75
N GLY A 169 10.29 1.43 15.53
CA GLY A 169 9.22 0.89 16.37
C GLY A 169 9.13 1.55 17.76
N GLY A 170 9.87 2.63 18.00
CA GLY A 170 9.75 3.46 19.19
C GLY A 170 8.47 4.28 19.12
N LYS A 171 7.64 4.23 20.16
CA LYS A 171 6.39 4.98 20.23
C LYS A 171 6.67 6.47 20.38
N ILE A 172 6.23 7.28 19.43
CA ILE A 172 6.42 8.74 19.41
C ILE A 172 5.30 9.42 20.19
N ARG A 173 4.04 9.10 19.86
CA ARG A 173 2.86 9.74 20.45
C ARG A 173 1.61 8.87 20.33
N THR A 174 0.61 9.21 21.13
CA THR A 174 -0.76 8.70 21.03
C THR A 174 -1.72 9.86 21.10
N PHE A 175 -2.80 9.80 20.32
CA PHE A 175 -3.90 10.76 20.38
C PHE A 175 -5.25 10.08 20.15
N GLY A 176 -6.32 10.77 20.50
CA GLY A 176 -7.68 10.23 20.59
C GLY A 176 -8.08 9.88 22.02
N SER A 177 -9.38 9.81 22.24
CA SER A 177 -10.00 9.40 23.50
C SER A 177 -11.35 8.75 23.19
N HIS A 178 -11.87 7.97 24.15
CA HIS A 178 -13.20 7.38 24.03
C HIS A 178 -14.26 8.47 24.09
N GLY A 179 -15.15 8.50 23.09
CA GLY A 179 -16.35 9.34 23.11
C GLY A 179 -16.85 9.69 21.72
N GLU A 180 -17.93 10.47 21.67
CA GLU A 180 -18.61 10.85 20.42
C GLU A 180 -18.24 12.26 19.93
N GLY A 181 -17.56 13.06 20.76
CA GLY A 181 -17.12 14.40 20.41
C GLY A 181 -16.22 14.47 19.17
N PRO A 182 -16.01 15.66 18.57
CA PRO A 182 -15.29 15.81 17.30
C PRO A 182 -13.90 15.14 17.26
N GLU A 183 -13.12 15.28 18.33
CA GLU A 183 -11.76 14.70 18.45
C GLU A 183 -11.77 13.31 19.10
N GLU A 184 -12.88 12.93 19.71
CA GLU A 184 -13.08 11.63 20.34
C GLU A 184 -13.45 10.58 19.30
N MET A 185 -13.17 9.32 19.60
CA MET A 185 -13.42 8.21 18.69
C MET A 185 -13.85 6.96 19.43
N ILE A 186 -14.80 6.22 18.86
CA ILE A 186 -15.20 4.91 19.37
C ILE A 186 -14.64 3.84 18.44
N ALA A 187 -13.79 2.96 19.00
CA ALA A 187 -13.17 1.83 18.32
C ALA A 187 -12.65 2.18 16.92
N PRO A 188 -11.62 3.06 16.80
CA PRO A 188 -11.04 3.40 15.50
C PRO A 188 -10.57 2.13 14.80
N ARG A 189 -10.87 2.05 13.49
CA ARG A 189 -10.69 0.84 12.69
C ARG A 189 -9.77 1.09 11.51
N GLY A 190 -10.21 1.83 10.50
CA GLY A 190 -9.40 2.16 9.33
C GLY A 190 -8.53 3.39 9.57
N VAL A 191 -7.34 3.39 8.98
CA VAL A 191 -6.48 4.57 8.90
C VAL A 191 -5.81 4.64 7.53
N ALA A 192 -5.79 5.83 6.94
CA ALA A 192 -5.07 6.12 5.70
C ALA A 192 -4.33 7.45 5.83
N ILE A 193 -3.24 7.61 5.09
CA ILE A 193 -2.40 8.82 5.08
C ILE A 193 -2.33 9.37 3.65
N ASP A 194 -2.61 10.67 3.47
CA ASP A 194 -2.43 11.33 2.17
C ASP A 194 -0.98 11.77 1.93
N ASP A 195 -0.70 12.21 0.71
CA ASP A 195 0.62 12.69 0.27
C ASP A 195 1.13 13.94 1.01
N THR A 196 0.26 14.60 1.79
CA THR A 196 0.60 15.72 2.68
C THR A 196 0.69 15.32 4.16
N ASP A 197 0.80 14.01 4.43
CA ASP A 197 0.83 13.38 5.74
C ASP A 197 -0.43 13.67 6.61
N LYS A 198 -1.59 13.99 6.03
CA LYS A 198 -2.85 14.04 6.81
C LYS A 198 -3.36 12.64 7.08
N ILE A 199 -3.96 12.46 8.25
CA ILE A 199 -4.42 11.17 8.74
C ILE A 199 -5.94 11.11 8.62
N TYR A 200 -6.47 10.12 7.92
CA TYR A 200 -7.90 9.84 7.81
C TYR A 200 -8.20 8.61 8.65
N VAL A 201 -9.25 8.68 9.48
CA VAL A 201 -9.59 7.64 10.44
C VAL A 201 -11.08 7.35 10.36
N SER A 202 -11.43 6.07 10.31
CA SER A 202 -12.81 5.63 10.52
C SER A 202 -12.98 5.18 11.96
N SER A 203 -14.00 5.71 12.61
CA SER A 203 -14.46 5.28 13.93
C SER A 203 -15.96 4.96 13.87
N GLU A 204 -16.55 4.47 14.95
CA GLU A 204 -17.88 3.81 15.01
C GLU A 204 -18.93 4.28 13.99
N HIS A 205 -19.13 5.59 13.81
CA HIS A 205 -20.01 6.17 12.77
C HIS A 205 -19.43 7.41 12.09
N LYS A 206 -18.10 7.61 12.15
CA LYS A 206 -17.45 8.85 11.70
C LYS A 206 -16.27 8.58 10.77
N LEU A 207 -16.04 9.53 9.87
CA LEU A 207 -14.79 9.72 9.15
C LEU A 207 -14.15 11.02 9.66
N GLN A 208 -12.94 10.93 10.19
CA GLN A 208 -12.21 12.04 10.80
C GLN A 208 -10.89 12.27 10.06
N LYS A 209 -10.57 13.53 9.75
CA LYS A 209 -9.30 13.97 9.15
C LYS A 209 -8.50 14.77 10.16
N PHE A 210 -7.24 14.40 10.37
CA PHE A 210 -6.32 15.02 11.31
C PHE A 210 -5.07 15.53 10.58
N THR A 211 -4.42 16.51 11.19
CA THR A 211 -3.02 16.83 10.87
C THR A 211 -2.14 15.64 11.24
N ARG A 212 -0.92 15.60 10.69
CA ARG A 212 0.11 14.68 11.17
C ARG A 212 0.33 14.77 12.68
N GLY A 213 0.25 15.98 13.23
CA GLY A 213 0.40 16.26 14.66
C GLY A 213 -0.72 15.70 15.56
N GLY A 214 -1.82 15.20 14.97
CA GLY A 214 -2.97 14.66 15.70
C GLY A 214 -4.04 15.69 16.04
N GLN A 215 -3.99 16.90 15.47
CA GLN A 215 -5.05 17.90 15.62
C GLN A 215 -6.17 17.62 14.61
N LEU A 216 -7.43 17.68 15.03
CA LEU A 216 -8.56 17.49 14.13
C LEU A 216 -8.65 18.64 13.12
N ILE A 217 -8.86 18.30 11.85
CA ILE A 217 -9.11 19.25 10.76
C ILE A 217 -10.61 19.30 10.46
N LYS A 218 -11.22 18.14 10.20
CA LYS A 218 -12.64 18.02 9.86
C LYS A 218 -13.12 16.62 10.19
N PHE A 219 -14.41 16.47 10.48
CA PHE A 219 -15.06 15.17 10.52
C PHE A 219 -16.43 15.24 9.86
N VAL A 220 -16.91 14.09 9.42
CA VAL A 220 -18.26 13.88 8.91
C VAL A 220 -18.78 12.53 9.43
N GLY A 221 -20.09 12.32 9.34
CA GLY A 221 -20.71 11.06 9.71
C GLY A 221 -21.56 11.13 10.96
N GLN A 222 -22.60 10.31 10.92
CA GLN A 222 -23.47 9.95 12.02
C GLN A 222 -24.01 8.55 11.73
N LYS A 223 -24.62 7.90 12.72
CA LYS A 223 -25.24 6.59 12.50
C LYS A 223 -26.39 6.70 11.50
N GLY A 224 -26.36 5.90 10.44
CA GLY A 224 -27.44 5.85 9.47
C GLY A 224 -27.04 5.17 8.17
N SER A 225 -27.86 5.33 7.13
CA SER A 225 -27.71 4.69 5.83
C SER A 225 -27.82 5.65 4.65
N LYS A 226 -28.07 6.94 4.89
CA LYS A 226 -28.05 7.98 3.85
C LYS A 226 -26.63 8.33 3.44
N GLU A 227 -26.49 9.14 2.41
CA GLU A 227 -25.20 9.69 1.95
C GLU A 227 -24.51 10.45 3.09
N GLY A 228 -23.23 10.15 3.32
CA GLY A 228 -22.48 10.75 4.42
C GLY A 228 -22.80 10.19 5.81
N GLU A 229 -23.79 9.29 5.96
CA GLU A 229 -24.06 8.55 7.20
C GLU A 229 -23.40 7.17 7.16
N PHE A 230 -22.94 6.66 8.30
CA PHE A 230 -22.20 5.39 8.37
C PHE A 230 -22.80 4.43 9.39
N ASP A 231 -22.68 3.12 9.15
CA ASP A 231 -22.88 2.09 10.16
C ASP A 231 -21.62 1.20 10.25
N ARG A 232 -20.80 1.49 11.26
CA ARG A 232 -19.54 0.79 11.57
C ARG A 232 -18.57 0.75 10.40
N PRO A 233 -18.13 1.91 9.89
CA PRO A 233 -17.16 1.97 8.81
C PRO A 233 -15.84 1.29 9.23
N ARG A 234 -15.11 0.76 8.24
CA ARG A 234 -13.91 -0.05 8.41
C ARG A 234 -12.77 0.54 7.61
N GLY A 235 -12.12 -0.24 6.75
CA GLY A 235 -10.98 0.19 5.97
C GLY A 235 -11.21 1.49 5.20
N ILE A 236 -10.12 2.23 5.04
CA ILE A 236 -10.05 3.48 4.29
C ILE A 236 -8.91 3.33 3.29
N ALA A 237 -9.15 3.74 2.05
CA ALA A 237 -8.08 3.97 1.07
C ALA A 237 -8.19 5.37 0.48
N LEU A 238 -7.04 5.85 0.01
CA LEU A 238 -6.94 7.08 -0.76
C LEU A 238 -6.49 6.73 -2.17
N TYR A 239 -7.17 7.29 -3.17
CA TYR A 239 -6.76 7.19 -4.56
C TYR A 239 -7.09 8.48 -5.30
N GLY A 240 -6.09 9.05 -5.97
CA GLY A 240 -6.21 10.40 -6.53
C GLY A 240 -6.54 11.43 -5.44
N LYS A 241 -7.61 12.19 -5.63
CA LYS A 241 -8.10 13.20 -4.68
C LYS A 241 -9.35 12.75 -3.92
N GLN A 242 -9.46 11.45 -3.66
CA GLN A 242 -10.66 10.87 -3.06
C GLN A 242 -10.34 9.90 -1.91
N VAL A 243 -11.27 9.84 -0.97
CA VAL A 243 -11.27 8.97 0.21
C VAL A 243 -12.35 7.92 0.03
N TYR A 244 -11.97 6.65 0.07
CA TYR A 244 -12.87 5.51 -0.07
C TYR A 244 -13.02 4.84 1.29
N VAL A 245 -14.26 4.71 1.78
CA VAL A 245 -14.55 4.16 3.11
C VAL A 245 -15.47 2.96 2.99
N CYS A 246 -15.04 1.80 3.49
CA CYS A 246 -15.88 0.62 3.60
C CYS A 246 -16.94 0.84 4.69
N ASP A 247 -18.18 1.11 4.29
CA ASP A 247 -19.33 1.30 5.18
C ASP A 247 -19.98 -0.05 5.49
N LYS A 248 -19.33 -0.78 6.39
CA LYS A 248 -19.46 -2.24 6.55
C LYS A 248 -20.91 -2.71 6.72
N ASN A 249 -21.67 -2.14 7.65
CA ASN A 249 -23.05 -2.61 7.88
C ASN A 249 -24.05 -2.08 6.84
N ASN A 250 -23.70 -1.04 6.08
CA ASN A 250 -24.49 -0.58 4.94
C ASN A 250 -24.12 -1.31 3.63
N HIS A 251 -23.14 -2.22 3.67
CA HIS A 251 -22.76 -3.09 2.55
C HIS A 251 -22.36 -2.32 1.27
N ARG A 252 -21.68 -1.19 1.45
CA ARG A 252 -21.26 -0.29 0.36
C ARG A 252 -19.90 0.32 0.66
N ILE A 253 -19.31 0.95 -0.35
CA ILE A 253 -18.19 1.87 -0.19
C ILE A 253 -18.74 3.29 -0.38
N GLN A 254 -18.38 4.22 0.50
CA GLN A 254 -18.67 5.64 0.31
C GLN A 254 -17.40 6.37 -0.11
N VAL A 255 -17.54 7.27 -1.09
CA VAL A 255 -16.45 8.05 -1.66
C VAL A 255 -16.63 9.51 -1.29
N PHE A 256 -15.57 10.13 -0.80
CA PHE A 256 -15.50 11.54 -0.44
C PHE A 256 -14.35 12.21 -1.18
N ASP A 257 -14.39 13.53 -1.34
CA ASP A 257 -13.19 14.30 -1.70
C ASP A 257 -12.26 14.46 -0.48
N LEU A 258 -11.07 15.06 -0.68
CA LEU A 258 -10.12 15.30 0.42
C LEU A 258 -10.63 16.31 1.46
N ASP A 259 -11.67 17.09 1.14
CA ASP A 259 -12.36 17.99 2.06
C ASP A 259 -13.53 17.29 2.76
N LEU A 260 -13.67 15.97 2.63
CA LEU A 260 -14.72 15.13 3.21
C LEU A 260 -16.14 15.48 2.74
N ASN A 261 -16.31 16.04 1.53
CA ASN A 261 -17.62 16.16 0.91
C ASN A 261 -17.98 14.85 0.21
N PHE A 262 -19.22 14.38 0.38
CA PHE A 262 -19.69 13.15 -0.27
C PHE A 262 -19.67 13.30 -1.79
N VAL A 263 -19.18 12.28 -2.49
CA VAL A 263 -19.08 12.24 -3.95
C VAL A 263 -20.05 11.21 -4.51
N GLN A 264 -19.94 9.96 -4.07
CA GLN A 264 -20.76 8.86 -4.55
C GLN A 264 -20.73 7.66 -3.59
N SER A 265 -21.61 6.69 -3.84
CA SER A 265 -21.55 5.38 -3.20
C SER A 265 -21.37 4.29 -4.25
N ILE A 266 -20.59 3.26 -3.90
CA ILE A 266 -20.27 2.14 -4.77
C ILE A 266 -20.79 0.84 -4.14
N GLY A 267 -21.55 0.11 -4.94
CA GLY A 267 -22.12 -1.19 -4.60
C GLY A 267 -23.32 -1.13 -3.67
N SER A 268 -23.89 -2.31 -3.44
CA SER A 268 -25.08 -2.53 -2.62
C SER A 268 -24.99 -3.90 -1.93
N ARG A 269 -25.87 -4.15 -0.96
CA ARG A 269 -25.93 -5.45 -0.30
C ARG A 269 -26.24 -6.57 -1.30
N GLY A 270 -25.40 -7.61 -1.32
CA GLY A 270 -25.69 -8.80 -2.11
C GLY A 270 -24.49 -9.75 -2.27
N ARG A 271 -24.56 -10.62 -3.27
CA ARG A 271 -23.57 -11.68 -3.56
C ARG A 271 -23.08 -11.66 -5.00
N GLY A 272 -23.74 -10.89 -5.86
CA GLY A 272 -23.46 -10.74 -7.28
C GLY A 272 -22.25 -9.84 -7.56
N ARG A 273 -22.10 -9.50 -8.83
CA ARG A 273 -21.03 -8.63 -9.34
C ARG A 273 -21.32 -7.17 -8.95
N GLY A 274 -20.35 -6.49 -8.36
CA GLY A 274 -20.48 -5.11 -7.85
C GLY A 274 -21.29 -5.00 -6.54
N GLU A 275 -21.87 -6.10 -6.05
CA GLU A 275 -22.53 -6.17 -4.75
C GLU A 275 -21.53 -6.59 -3.66
N PHE A 276 -21.76 -6.15 -2.43
CA PHE A 276 -20.92 -6.45 -1.28
C PHE A 276 -21.72 -7.01 -0.11
N ASN A 277 -21.06 -7.74 0.77
CA ASN A 277 -21.61 -8.22 2.02
C ASN A 277 -20.60 -8.01 3.16
N GLN A 278 -20.78 -6.89 3.88
CA GLN A 278 -19.88 -6.43 4.93
C GLN A 278 -18.44 -6.27 4.44
N PRO A 279 -18.20 -5.34 3.48
CA PRO A 279 -16.85 -5.05 3.03
C PRO A 279 -16.00 -4.57 4.22
N GLN A 280 -14.79 -5.12 4.37
CA GLN A 280 -13.92 -4.83 5.50
C GLN A 280 -12.84 -3.81 5.15
N ASP A 281 -12.31 -3.88 3.94
CA ASP A 281 -11.23 -3.00 3.50
C ASP A 281 -11.26 -2.80 2.00
N VAL A 282 -10.59 -1.73 1.57
CA VAL A 282 -10.47 -1.31 0.18
C VAL A 282 -9.01 -0.93 -0.08
N ALA A 283 -8.48 -1.28 -1.24
CA ALA A 283 -7.14 -0.89 -1.68
C ALA A 283 -7.13 -0.65 -3.20
N PHE A 284 -6.11 0.04 -3.68
CA PHE A 284 -5.96 0.35 -5.10
C PHE A 284 -4.61 -0.15 -5.63
N ASP A 285 -4.60 -0.64 -6.87
CA ASP A 285 -3.33 -0.78 -7.61
C ASP A 285 -2.90 0.55 -8.24
N ALA A 286 -1.70 0.57 -8.81
CA ALA A 286 -1.16 1.76 -9.49
C ALA A 286 -1.98 2.18 -10.73
N ASN A 287 -2.79 1.28 -11.29
CA ASN A 287 -3.64 1.54 -12.46
C ASN A 287 -5.05 2.02 -12.08
N GLY A 288 -5.36 2.11 -10.79
CA GLY A 288 -6.66 2.56 -10.29
C GLY A 288 -7.73 1.47 -10.23
N LYS A 289 -7.36 0.19 -10.31
CA LYS A 289 -8.29 -0.90 -9.98
C LYS A 289 -8.51 -0.92 -8.47
N MET A 290 -9.77 -0.95 -8.07
CA MET A 290 -10.20 -1.00 -6.67
C MET A 290 -10.42 -2.45 -6.25
N TYR A 291 -9.71 -2.88 -5.21
CA TYR A 291 -9.82 -4.19 -4.58
C TYR A 291 -10.64 -4.07 -3.30
N VAL A 292 -11.64 -4.92 -3.12
CA VAL A 292 -12.56 -4.86 -1.98
C VAL A 292 -12.59 -6.20 -1.25
N ALA A 293 -12.26 -6.20 0.04
CA ALA A 293 -12.33 -7.38 0.89
C ALA A 293 -13.79 -7.62 1.31
N ASP A 294 -14.49 -8.41 0.52
CA ASP A 294 -15.90 -8.72 0.68
C ASP A 294 -16.08 -9.91 1.63
N CYS A 295 -15.94 -9.62 2.93
CA CYS A 295 -15.71 -10.59 4.00
C CYS A 295 -16.74 -11.71 4.07
N PHE A 296 -18.03 -11.40 4.11
CA PHE A 296 -19.06 -12.43 4.29
C PHE A 296 -19.32 -13.22 3.00
N ASN A 297 -18.89 -12.69 1.87
CA ASN A 297 -18.88 -13.38 0.59
C ASN A 297 -17.56 -14.11 0.32
N LYS A 298 -16.61 -14.07 1.27
CA LYS A 298 -15.34 -14.82 1.26
C LYS A 298 -14.54 -14.64 -0.03
N ARG A 299 -14.48 -13.39 -0.50
CA ARG A 299 -13.79 -13.04 -1.75
C ARG A 299 -13.08 -11.71 -1.63
N VAL A 300 -12.15 -11.49 -2.53
CA VAL A 300 -11.77 -10.14 -2.96
C VAL A 300 -12.44 -9.89 -4.30
N GLN A 301 -13.13 -8.76 -4.42
CA GLN A 301 -13.75 -8.32 -5.67
C GLN A 301 -12.96 -7.12 -6.20
N VAL A 302 -12.61 -7.16 -7.48
CA VAL A 302 -11.90 -6.09 -8.18
C VAL A 302 -12.91 -5.36 -9.05
N VAL A 303 -13.01 -4.05 -8.86
CA VAL A 303 -13.91 -3.16 -9.58
C VAL A 303 -13.14 -1.94 -10.06
N ASP A 304 -13.67 -1.21 -11.03
CA ASP A 304 -13.12 0.10 -11.40
C ASP A 304 -13.59 1.21 -10.43
N ALA A 305 -13.13 2.45 -10.67
CA ALA A 305 -13.49 3.61 -9.84
C ALA A 305 -15.00 3.97 -9.89
N THR A 306 -15.76 3.43 -10.86
CA THR A 306 -17.23 3.60 -10.95
C THR A 306 -17.98 2.47 -10.23
N GLY A 307 -17.28 1.43 -9.79
CA GLY A 307 -17.86 0.24 -9.19
C GLY A 307 -18.21 -0.86 -10.16
N GLN A 308 -17.83 -0.73 -11.45
CA GLN A 308 -18.05 -1.79 -12.43
C GLN A 308 -17.15 -2.98 -12.11
N PHE A 309 -17.76 -4.17 -12.07
CA PHE A 309 -17.04 -5.41 -11.82
C PHE A 309 -16.00 -5.71 -12.90
N ILE A 310 -14.78 -6.04 -12.48
CA ILE A 310 -13.70 -6.51 -13.34
C ILE A 310 -13.49 -8.02 -13.13
N GLN A 311 -13.18 -8.44 -11.90
CA GLN A 311 -12.92 -9.83 -11.54
C GLN A 311 -13.13 -10.11 -10.06
N GLU A 312 -13.05 -11.38 -9.65
CA GLU A 312 -13.00 -11.78 -8.25
C GLU A 312 -12.08 -12.99 -8.04
N PHE A 313 -11.59 -13.16 -6.82
CA PHE A 313 -10.79 -14.32 -6.43
C PHE A 313 -10.97 -14.66 -4.95
N GLY A 314 -10.48 -15.83 -4.56
CA GLY A 314 -10.46 -16.32 -3.17
C GLY A 314 -11.67 -17.15 -2.73
N ARG A 315 -12.74 -17.26 -3.53
CA ARG A 315 -13.85 -18.20 -3.23
C ARG A 315 -13.49 -19.66 -3.48
N GLU A 316 -12.62 -19.88 -4.46
CA GLU A 316 -12.23 -21.19 -4.98
C GLU A 316 -10.71 -21.27 -5.15
N GLY A 317 -10.21 -22.43 -5.56
CA GLY A 317 -8.77 -22.71 -5.70
C GLY A 317 -8.12 -23.29 -4.44
N GLU A 318 -6.79 -23.39 -4.47
CA GLU A 318 -5.99 -24.07 -3.44
C GLU A 318 -6.03 -23.38 -2.06
N ARG A 319 -6.18 -22.06 -2.05
CA ARG A 319 -6.24 -21.24 -0.83
C ARG A 319 -7.46 -20.34 -0.86
N LYS A 320 -8.55 -20.84 -0.27
CA LYS A 320 -9.82 -20.09 -0.12
C LYS A 320 -9.74 -19.11 1.04
N LEU A 321 -10.32 -17.94 0.84
CA LEU A 321 -10.53 -16.96 1.89
C LEU A 321 -11.66 -17.40 2.83
N SER A 322 -11.48 -17.16 4.12
CA SER A 322 -12.43 -17.48 5.18
C SER A 322 -13.00 -16.22 5.83
N GLY A 323 -12.17 -15.22 6.06
CA GLY A 323 -12.54 -13.90 6.54
C GLY A 323 -11.56 -12.83 6.06
N PRO A 324 -11.60 -12.43 4.78
CA PRO A 324 -10.74 -11.37 4.29
C PRO A 324 -11.05 -10.07 5.03
N SER A 325 -10.00 -9.43 5.55
CA SER A 325 -10.08 -8.19 6.31
C SER A 325 -9.23 -7.11 5.66
N GLY A 326 -7.94 -7.03 6.01
CA GLY A 326 -7.02 -6.03 5.46
C GLY A 326 -6.59 -6.33 4.04
N LEU A 327 -6.43 -5.29 3.23
CA LEU A 327 -5.87 -5.34 1.88
C LEU A 327 -4.68 -4.40 1.75
N HIS A 328 -3.63 -4.88 1.09
CA HIS A 328 -2.55 -4.02 0.63
C HIS A 328 -2.11 -4.45 -0.76
N VAL A 329 -2.09 -3.51 -1.71
CA VAL A 329 -1.61 -3.77 -3.07
C VAL A 329 -0.29 -3.03 -3.25
N VAL A 330 0.75 -3.77 -3.62
CA VAL A 330 2.07 -3.21 -3.88
C VAL A 330 2.75 -3.99 -5.00
N ASP A 331 3.37 -3.26 -5.92
CA ASP A 331 3.84 -3.81 -7.19
C ASP A 331 2.72 -4.59 -7.91
N LYS A 332 2.93 -5.87 -8.20
CA LYS A 332 1.96 -6.77 -8.84
C LYS A 332 1.28 -7.73 -7.88
N TYR A 333 1.37 -7.48 -6.56
CA TYR A 333 0.87 -8.37 -5.53
C TYR A 333 -0.23 -7.75 -4.69
N VAL A 334 -1.20 -8.57 -4.33
CA VAL A 334 -2.33 -8.26 -3.46
C VAL A 334 -2.18 -9.10 -2.19
N TYR A 335 -1.88 -8.44 -1.08
CA TYR A 335 -1.80 -9.06 0.23
C TYR A 335 -3.17 -8.96 0.90
N VAL A 336 -3.68 -10.09 1.36
CA VAL A 336 -5.02 -10.21 1.97
C VAL A 336 -4.86 -10.82 3.36
N SER A 337 -5.09 -10.02 4.41
CA SER A 337 -5.18 -10.55 5.77
C SER A 337 -6.49 -11.32 5.92
N ASP A 338 -6.39 -12.62 6.21
CA ASP A 338 -7.53 -13.48 6.49
C ASP A 338 -7.63 -13.74 7.99
N TYR A 339 -8.49 -12.97 8.67
CA TYR A 339 -8.57 -13.02 10.12
C TYR A 339 -9.16 -14.32 10.65
N THR A 340 -9.89 -15.07 9.82
CA THR A 340 -10.48 -16.36 10.22
C THR A 340 -9.50 -17.51 9.95
N ALA A 341 -8.66 -17.38 8.92
CA ALA A 341 -7.61 -18.35 8.63
C ALA A 341 -6.31 -18.09 9.41
N ASP A 342 -6.22 -16.99 10.17
CA ASP A 342 -5.03 -16.56 10.92
C ASP A 342 -3.76 -16.52 10.04
N SER A 343 -3.90 -15.98 8.82
CA SER A 343 -2.81 -15.89 7.84
C SER A 343 -2.99 -14.69 6.92
N VAL A 344 -1.91 -14.31 6.22
CA VAL A 344 -1.99 -13.37 5.10
C VAL A 344 -1.76 -14.16 3.82
N LEU A 345 -2.74 -14.15 2.92
CA LEU A 345 -2.63 -14.78 1.61
C LEU A 345 -2.19 -13.72 0.60
N VAL A 346 -1.24 -14.07 -0.25
CA VAL A 346 -0.75 -13.19 -1.32
C VAL A 346 -1.19 -13.75 -2.67
N TYR A 347 -1.80 -12.89 -3.46
CA TYR A 347 -2.19 -13.15 -4.84
C TYR A 347 -1.43 -12.19 -5.76
N ASP A 348 -1.34 -12.49 -7.05
CA ASP A 348 -1.00 -11.47 -8.04
C ASP A 348 -2.24 -10.63 -8.39
N THR A 349 -2.05 -9.56 -9.17
CA THR A 349 -3.13 -8.68 -9.63
C THR A 349 -4.15 -9.36 -10.54
N GLU A 350 -3.83 -10.55 -11.08
CA GLU A 350 -4.75 -11.39 -11.85
C GLU A 350 -5.58 -12.31 -10.93
N GLY A 351 -5.28 -12.37 -9.63
CA GLY A 351 -6.01 -13.14 -8.64
C GLY A 351 -5.48 -14.58 -8.47
N LYS A 352 -4.31 -14.90 -9.03
CA LYS A 352 -3.65 -16.19 -8.84
C LYS A 352 -2.89 -16.19 -7.52
N PHE A 353 -3.02 -17.28 -6.77
CA PHE A 353 -2.33 -17.46 -5.50
C PHE A 353 -0.80 -17.52 -5.69
N VAL A 354 -0.06 -16.82 -4.83
CA VAL A 354 1.41 -16.72 -4.88
C VAL A 354 2.04 -17.30 -3.61
N ALA A 355 1.66 -16.81 -2.43
CA ALA A 355 2.35 -17.14 -1.17
C ALA A 355 1.43 -17.00 0.06
N VAL A 356 1.88 -17.52 1.20
CA VAL A 356 1.28 -17.27 2.53
C VAL A 356 2.33 -16.66 3.45
N LEU A 357 1.97 -15.58 4.15
CA LEU A 357 2.74 -15.06 5.29
C LEU A 357 2.05 -15.43 6.59
N GLY A 358 2.84 -15.82 7.59
CA GLY A 358 2.36 -16.34 8.87
C GLY A 358 1.80 -17.77 8.73
N LYS A 359 2.18 -18.66 9.64
CA LYS A 359 1.65 -20.04 9.65
C LYS A 359 0.41 -20.13 10.54
N ARG A 360 -0.42 -21.12 10.22
CA ARG A 360 -1.62 -21.50 10.94
C ARG A 360 -1.25 -22.22 12.24
N GLY A 361 -1.65 -21.67 13.38
CA GLY A 361 -1.87 -22.47 14.58
C GLY A 361 -3.04 -23.44 14.34
N TRP A 362 -2.82 -24.74 14.51
CA TRP A 362 -3.84 -25.77 14.29
C TRP A 362 -4.97 -25.68 15.32
N PHE A 363 -6.23 -25.78 14.86
CA PHE A 363 -7.49 -25.90 15.61
C PHE A 363 -7.52 -25.36 17.06
N GLY A 364 -8.04 -24.15 17.24
CA GLY A 364 -8.51 -23.65 18.55
C GLY A 364 -7.44 -23.41 19.61
N SER A 365 -6.18 -23.68 19.31
CA SER A 365 -5.04 -23.34 20.15
C SER A 365 -4.68 -21.87 19.95
N ARG A 366 -4.44 -21.11 21.02
CA ARG A 366 -3.79 -19.80 20.90
C ARG A 366 -2.51 -19.96 20.08
N PRO A 367 -2.26 -19.15 19.04
CA PRO A 367 -1.00 -19.15 18.31
C PRO A 367 0.13 -18.90 19.30
N SER A 368 0.92 -19.95 19.56
CA SER A 368 1.94 -19.97 20.62
C SER A 368 3.34 -19.70 20.07
N SER A 369 3.51 -19.58 18.76
CA SER A 369 4.81 -19.32 18.15
C SER A 369 5.03 -17.84 17.87
N GLU A 370 6.30 -17.46 17.86
CA GLU A 370 6.75 -16.10 17.57
C GLU A 370 6.28 -15.56 16.21
N VAL A 371 5.89 -16.42 15.28
CA VAL A 371 5.65 -16.09 13.87
C VAL A 371 4.21 -16.25 13.41
N ASP A 372 3.34 -16.86 14.23
CA ASP A 372 1.95 -17.07 13.87
C ASP A 372 1.12 -15.79 14.12
N PHE A 373 0.11 -15.59 13.29
CA PHE A 373 -0.88 -14.54 13.51
C PHE A 373 -2.03 -15.03 14.38
N TYR A 374 -2.66 -14.10 15.12
CA TYR A 374 -3.95 -14.31 15.74
C TYR A 374 -4.90 -13.15 15.38
N HIS A 375 -5.70 -13.42 14.35
CA HIS A 375 -6.57 -12.49 13.64
C HIS A 375 -5.80 -11.31 13.06
N PRO A 376 -5.05 -11.53 11.96
CA PRO A 376 -4.43 -10.44 11.25
C PRO A 376 -5.52 -9.53 10.66
N TYR A 377 -5.39 -8.21 10.85
CA TYR A 377 -6.28 -7.20 10.26
C TYR A 377 -5.51 -6.34 9.28
N GLY A 378 -5.37 -5.03 9.54
CA GLY A 378 -4.76 -4.11 8.60
C GLY A 378 -3.32 -4.48 8.29
N ILE A 379 -2.96 -4.19 7.05
CA ILE A 379 -1.70 -4.51 6.43
C ILE A 379 -1.28 -3.30 5.61
N THR A 380 0.00 -2.96 5.64
CA THR A 380 0.56 -1.89 4.80
C THR A 380 2.00 -2.23 4.47
N SER A 381 2.58 -1.52 3.51
CA SER A 381 4.03 -1.45 3.36
C SER A 381 4.56 -0.07 3.74
N CYS A 382 5.88 0.03 3.87
CA CYS A 382 6.59 1.27 4.12
C CYS A 382 7.73 1.43 3.09
N ALA A 383 8.25 2.64 2.95
CA ALA A 383 9.33 2.96 2.02
C ALA A 383 10.64 2.20 2.31
N ASP A 384 10.78 1.57 3.47
CA ASP A 384 11.89 0.66 3.76
C ASP A 384 11.77 -0.71 3.09
N GLY A 385 10.69 -0.98 2.36
CA GLY A 385 10.51 -2.23 1.63
C GLY A 385 9.98 -3.38 2.47
N PHE A 386 9.48 -3.12 3.68
CA PHE A 386 8.87 -4.12 4.56
C PHE A 386 7.35 -4.15 4.48
N ILE A 387 6.77 -5.29 4.86
CA ILE A 387 5.32 -5.48 5.05
C ILE A 387 5.00 -5.50 6.54
N TYR A 388 4.02 -4.69 6.94
CA TYR A 388 3.57 -4.53 8.33
C TYR A 388 2.17 -5.08 8.46
N VAL A 389 1.93 -5.94 9.46
CA VAL A 389 0.63 -6.58 9.67
C VAL A 389 0.20 -6.43 11.12
N CYS A 390 -0.98 -5.87 11.34
CA CYS A 390 -1.63 -5.84 12.65
C CYS A 390 -2.06 -7.24 13.07
N ASP A 391 -1.46 -7.75 14.13
CA ASP A 391 -1.75 -9.05 14.74
C ASP A 391 -2.55 -8.82 16.01
N ARG A 392 -3.87 -8.69 15.83
CA ARG A 392 -4.76 -8.03 16.79
C ARG A 392 -4.74 -8.68 18.17
N TRP A 393 -4.90 -10.00 18.23
CA TRP A 393 -5.05 -10.69 19.51
C TRP A 393 -3.73 -11.04 20.17
N ASN A 394 -2.64 -11.04 19.41
CA ASN A 394 -1.30 -11.04 19.97
C ASN A 394 -0.82 -9.64 20.39
N SER A 395 -1.68 -8.61 20.27
CA SER A 395 -1.41 -7.24 20.75
C SER A 395 -0.12 -6.65 20.16
N ARG A 396 0.13 -6.93 18.87
CA ARG A 396 1.36 -6.55 18.20
C ARG A 396 1.14 -6.17 16.73
N VAL A 397 2.15 -5.53 16.15
CA VAL A 397 2.36 -5.47 14.70
C VAL A 397 3.58 -6.33 14.39
N GLN A 398 3.47 -7.20 13.39
CA GLN A 398 4.61 -7.96 12.84
C GLN A 398 5.15 -7.28 11.58
N ILE A 399 6.47 -7.27 11.42
CA ILE A 399 7.17 -6.62 10.31
C ILE A 399 7.98 -7.69 9.57
N PHE A 400 7.73 -7.85 8.28
CA PHE A 400 8.28 -8.88 7.40
C PHE A 400 9.16 -8.28 6.32
#